data_AF-A0A1H4D782-F1
#
_entry.id   AF-A0A1H4D782-F1
#
_cell.length_a   1.000
_cell.length_b   1.000
_cell.length_c   1.000
_cell.angle_alpha   90.00
_cell.angle_beta   90.00
_cell.angle_gamma   90.00
#
_symmetry.space_group_name_H-M   'P 1'
#
loop_
_entity.id
_entity.type
_entity.pdbx_description
1 polymer ?
#
loop_
_entity_poly.entity_id
_entity_poly.type
_entity_poly.pdbx_seq_one_letter_code
_entity_poly.pdbx_strand_id
1 'polypeptide(L)'
;MAYQLAYDALAADLKHEGEFLPITVDGQSTYLFNCQSFAAEDRSLTERNYLDGEPDGVRSLVFDNADIANNNRCVFRSKLQGCTALYASEKFRLLCEKHNLGGLKFETDLLDIFE
;
A
#
# COMPACT_ATOMS: atom_id res chain seq x y z
N MET A 1 20.70 10.94 -0.42
CA MET A 1 21.15 9.89 0.54
C MET A 1 19.99 9.09 1.12
N ALA A 2 18.88 9.70 1.54
CA ALA A 2 17.72 8.97 2.10
C ALA A 2 17.07 7.96 1.12
N TYR A 3 17.00 8.29 -0.17
CA TYR A 3 16.35 7.43 -1.17
C TYR A 3 17.04 6.06 -1.36
N GLN A 4 18.37 6.05 -1.35
CA GLN A 4 19.14 4.82 -1.49
C GLN A 4 18.92 3.90 -0.27
N LEU A 5 18.87 4.50 0.93
CA LEU A 5 18.59 3.78 2.18
C LEU A 5 17.22 3.06 2.14
N ALA A 6 16.18 3.74 1.64
CA ALA A 6 14.84 3.16 1.54
C ALA A 6 14.79 2.00 0.54
N TYR A 7 15.44 2.14 -0.63
CA TYR A 7 15.52 1.06 -1.61
C TYR A 7 16.27 -0.15 -1.05
N ASP A 8 17.45 0.07 -0.48
CA ASP A 8 18.29 -1.01 0.06
C ASP A 8 17.59 -1.76 1.21
N ALA A 9 16.78 -1.05 2.00
CA ALA A 9 16.01 -1.63 3.11
C ALA A 9 14.76 -2.41 2.66
N LEU A 10 14.06 -1.94 1.63
CA LEU A 10 12.70 -2.42 1.31
C LEU A 10 12.63 -3.28 0.04
N ALA A 11 13.56 -3.15 -0.91
CA ALA A 11 13.42 -3.75 -2.23
C ALA A 11 13.28 -5.28 -2.20
N ALA A 12 13.99 -5.96 -1.31
CA ALA A 12 13.93 -7.41 -1.20
C ALA A 12 12.53 -7.93 -0.79
N ASP A 13 11.82 -7.18 0.06
CA ASP A 13 10.47 -7.49 0.53
C ASP A 13 9.40 -7.05 -0.48
N LEU A 14 9.61 -5.92 -1.15
CA LEU A 14 8.63 -5.33 -2.08
C LEU A 14 8.69 -5.88 -3.51
N LYS A 15 9.76 -6.59 -3.89
CA LYS A 15 9.97 -7.09 -5.27
C LYS A 15 8.85 -7.97 -5.82
N HIS A 16 8.03 -8.57 -4.95
CA HIS A 16 6.91 -9.42 -5.35
C HIS A 16 5.59 -8.66 -5.49
N GLU A 17 5.58 -7.37 -5.11
CA GLU A 17 4.37 -6.57 -5.01
C GLU A 17 4.29 -5.47 -6.07
N GLY A 18 5.34 -5.31 -6.87
CA GLY A 18 5.42 -4.26 -7.86
C GLY A 18 6.80 -4.16 -8.50
N GLU A 19 7.03 -3.03 -9.14
CA GLU A 19 8.23 -2.75 -9.91
C GLU A 19 8.90 -1.47 -9.42
N PHE A 20 10.24 -1.47 -9.45
CA PHE A 20 11.04 -0.27 -9.19
C PHE A 20 11.47 0.35 -10.51
N LEU A 21 10.86 1.48 -10.86
CA LEU A 21 11.15 2.21 -12.08
C LEU A 21 12.25 3.25 -11.79
N PRO A 22 13.43 3.18 -12.44
CA PRO A 22 14.49 4.16 -12.21
C PRO A 22 14.06 5.52 -12.75
N ILE A 23 14.22 6.56 -11.92
CA ILE A 23 13.89 7.95 -12.25
C ILE A 23 15.03 8.87 -11.81
N THR A 24 15.00 10.12 -12.27
CA THR A 24 15.91 11.17 -11.79
C THR A 24 15.10 12.31 -11.19
N VAL A 25 15.41 12.67 -9.94
CA VAL A 25 14.81 13.81 -9.22
C VAL A 25 15.93 14.76 -8.83
N ASP A 26 15.89 16.00 -9.29
CA ASP A 26 16.92 17.02 -9.04
C ASP A 26 18.36 16.55 -9.32
N GLY A 27 18.54 15.78 -10.41
CA GLY A 27 19.83 15.23 -10.81
C GLY A 27 20.29 14.00 -10.01
N GLN A 28 19.50 13.51 -9.05
CA GLN A 28 19.77 12.29 -8.30
C GLN A 28 18.97 11.10 -8.86
N SER A 29 19.67 9.99 -9.15
CA SER A 29 19.02 8.74 -9.52
C SER A 29 18.31 8.12 -8.32
N THR A 30 17.07 7.71 -8.50
CA THR A 30 16.23 7.06 -7.49
C THR A 30 15.21 6.13 -8.16
N TYR A 31 14.29 5.55 -7.40
CA TYR A 31 13.27 4.63 -7.89
C TYR A 31 11.87 5.09 -7.51
N LEU A 32 10.95 5.08 -8.48
CA LEU A 32 9.51 5.08 -8.23
C LEU A 32 9.05 3.64 -8.06
N PHE A 33 8.44 3.32 -6.91
CA PHE A 33 7.81 2.01 -6.72
C PHE A 33 6.39 2.01 -7.26
N ASN A 34 6.13 1.20 -8.28
CA ASN A 34 4.80 0.96 -8.84
C ASN A 34 4.22 -0.32 -8.23
N CYS A 35 3.37 -0.19 -7.20
CA CYS A 35 2.66 -1.32 -6.60
C CYS A 35 1.59 -1.88 -7.56
N GLN A 36 1.71 -3.17 -7.86
CA GLN A 36 0.81 -3.98 -8.70
C GLN A 36 0.12 -5.10 -7.90
N SER A 37 0.36 -5.17 -6.59
CA SER A 37 -0.22 -6.13 -5.65
C SER A 37 -1.62 -5.71 -5.21
N PHE A 38 -2.49 -6.70 -5.03
CA PHE A 38 -3.84 -6.53 -4.51
C PHE A 38 -4.07 -7.49 -3.36
N ALA A 39 -4.59 -6.99 -2.23
CA ALA A 39 -5.11 -7.86 -1.18
C ALA A 39 -6.60 -8.13 -1.41
N ALA A 40 -7.06 -9.31 -1.00
CA ALA A 40 -8.49 -9.60 -1.00
C ALA A 40 -9.21 -8.76 0.06
N GLU A 41 -10.33 -8.15 -0.31
CA GLU A 41 -11.24 -7.52 0.63
C GLU A 41 -12.16 -8.57 1.29
N ASP A 42 -12.42 -8.42 2.60
CA ASP A 42 -13.46 -9.17 3.29
C ASP A 42 -14.82 -8.64 2.81
N ARG A 43 -15.49 -9.41 1.95
CA ARG A 43 -16.77 -9.06 1.34
C ARG A 43 -17.94 -9.00 2.32
N SER A 44 -17.79 -9.56 3.52
CA SER A 44 -18.84 -9.49 4.54
C SER A 44 -18.78 -8.18 5.34
N LEU A 45 -17.62 -7.52 5.35
CA LEU A 45 -17.36 -6.29 6.12
C LEU A 45 -17.08 -5.07 5.24
N THR A 46 -16.77 -5.28 3.96
CA THR A 46 -16.56 -4.23 2.96
C THR A 46 -17.86 -3.92 2.23
N GLU A 47 -18.40 -2.72 2.45
CA GLU A 47 -19.65 -2.24 1.84
C GLU A 47 -19.34 -1.28 0.69
N ARG A 48 -19.90 -1.54 -0.50
CA ARG A 48 -19.84 -0.59 -1.62
C ARG A 48 -20.78 0.59 -1.39
N ASN A 49 -20.34 1.76 -1.78
CA ASN A 49 -21.22 2.92 -1.93
C ASN A 49 -21.75 2.97 -3.38
N TYR A 50 -22.94 3.52 -3.56
CA TYR A 50 -23.59 3.63 -4.86
C TYR A 50 -24.18 5.02 -5.05
N LEU A 51 -23.94 5.62 -6.21
CA LEU A 51 -24.52 6.87 -6.66
C LEU A 51 -25.31 6.61 -7.93
N ASP A 52 -26.62 6.89 -7.91
CA ASP A 52 -27.55 6.64 -9.03
C ASP A 52 -27.54 5.19 -9.56
N GLY A 53 -27.26 4.23 -8.67
CA GLY A 53 -27.19 2.80 -9.00
C GLY A 53 -25.81 2.32 -9.47
N GLU A 54 -24.86 3.23 -9.69
CA GLU A 54 -23.49 2.91 -10.09
C GLU A 54 -22.54 2.89 -8.88
N PRO A 55 -21.53 2.00 -8.85
CA PRO A 55 -20.55 1.98 -7.76
C PRO A 55 -19.77 3.30 -7.65
N ASP A 56 -19.78 3.89 -6.46
CA ASP A 56 -19.10 5.15 -6.14
C ASP A 56 -18.23 4.99 -4.89
N GLY A 57 -17.22 4.13 -5.02
CA GLY A 57 -16.30 3.77 -3.93
C GLY A 57 -16.90 2.80 -2.91
N VAL A 58 -16.44 2.91 -1.68
CA VAL A 58 -16.83 2.05 -0.55
C VAL A 58 -17.21 2.88 0.67
N ARG A 59 -18.20 2.41 1.44
CA ARG A 59 -18.57 2.98 2.74
C ARG A 59 -17.70 2.44 3.87
N SER A 60 -17.30 1.17 3.77
CA SER A 60 -16.37 0.52 4.68
C SER A 60 -15.39 -0.32 3.88
N LEU A 61 -14.15 -0.44 4.36
CA LEU A 61 -13.13 -1.27 3.74
C LEU A 61 -12.45 -2.11 4.81
N VAL A 62 -12.48 -3.43 4.61
CA VAL A 62 -11.77 -4.38 5.47
C VAL A 62 -11.07 -5.39 4.57
N PHE A 63 -9.79 -5.62 4.81
CA PHE A 63 -9.03 -6.65 4.09
C PHE A 63 -9.12 -8.00 4.78
N ASP A 64 -9.05 -9.07 3.99
CA ASP A 64 -8.91 -10.43 4.50
C ASP A 64 -7.50 -10.63 5.07
N ASN A 65 -7.40 -10.69 6.38
CA ASN A 65 -6.14 -10.91 7.08
C ASN A 65 -5.46 -12.24 6.71
N ALA A 66 -6.23 -13.26 6.31
CA ALA A 66 -5.66 -14.53 5.85
C ALA A 66 -4.98 -14.37 4.49
N ASP A 67 -5.57 -13.61 3.55
CA ASP A 67 -4.92 -13.30 2.27
C ASP A 67 -3.62 -12.52 2.48
N ILE A 68 -3.63 -11.50 3.35
CA ILE A 68 -2.43 -10.71 3.67
C ILE A 68 -1.33 -11.61 4.24
N ALA A 69 -1.66 -12.43 5.25
CA ALA A 69 -0.71 -13.30 5.93
C ALA A 69 -0.16 -14.40 5.01
N ASN A 70 -1.04 -15.10 4.28
CA ASN A 70 -0.65 -16.23 3.43
C ASN A 70 0.23 -15.78 2.24
N ASN A 71 0.02 -14.57 1.74
CA ASN A 71 0.84 -13.99 0.68
C ASN A 71 2.00 -13.13 1.21
N ASN A 72 2.16 -13.03 2.53
CA ASN A 72 3.22 -12.27 3.21
C ASN A 72 3.33 -10.82 2.71
N ARG A 73 2.19 -10.18 2.45
CA ARG A 73 2.13 -8.86 1.79
C ARG A 73 2.68 -7.76 2.70
N CYS A 74 3.48 -6.87 2.14
CA CYS A 74 3.94 -5.62 2.73
C CYS A 74 3.03 -4.45 2.30
N VAL A 75 2.86 -4.22 1.01
CA VAL A 75 1.99 -3.17 0.47
C VAL A 75 1.12 -3.66 -0.69
N PHE A 76 -0.08 -3.12 -0.79
CA PHE A 76 -1.09 -3.59 -1.73
C PHE A 76 -2.18 -2.54 -1.98
N ARG A 77 -3.02 -2.81 -2.98
CA ARG A 77 -4.18 -1.99 -3.33
C ARG A 77 -5.49 -2.74 -3.10
N SER A 78 -6.58 -1.98 -2.99
CA SER A 78 -7.94 -2.50 -3.06
C SER A 78 -8.47 -2.36 -4.50
N LYS A 79 -9.11 -3.42 -5.00
CA LYS A 79 -9.85 -3.38 -6.26
C LYS A 79 -11.19 -2.68 -6.07
N LEU A 80 -11.82 -2.84 -4.91
CA LEU A 80 -13.10 -2.21 -4.58
C LEU A 80 -12.99 -0.70 -4.42
N GLN A 81 -11.83 -0.19 -3.99
CA GLN A 81 -11.55 1.25 -3.90
C GLN A 81 -10.80 1.82 -5.11
N GLY A 82 -10.89 1.16 -6.27
CA GLY A 82 -10.40 1.72 -7.53
C GLY A 82 -8.89 1.95 -7.60
N CYS A 83 -8.09 1.25 -6.79
CA CYS A 83 -6.63 1.34 -6.78
C CYS A 83 -6.05 2.72 -6.40
N THR A 84 -6.84 3.63 -5.81
CA THR A 84 -6.45 5.04 -5.59
C THR A 84 -5.47 5.23 -4.43
N ALA A 85 -5.53 4.36 -3.42
CA ALA A 85 -4.66 4.37 -2.25
C ALA A 85 -3.72 3.15 -2.23
N LEU A 86 -2.63 3.29 -1.47
CA LEU A 86 -1.73 2.20 -1.10
C LEU A 86 -1.98 1.85 0.37
N TYR A 87 -2.15 0.56 0.64
CA TYR A 87 -2.34 0.03 1.98
C TYR A 87 -1.09 -0.72 2.39
N ALA A 88 -0.78 -0.68 3.69
CA ALA A 88 0.38 -1.34 4.26
C ALA A 88 -0.06 -2.36 5.31
N SER A 89 0.63 -3.49 5.36
CA SER A 89 0.50 -4.42 6.47
C SER A 89 1.34 -3.96 7.66
N GLU A 90 1.04 -4.54 8.82
CA GLU A 90 1.85 -4.36 10.03
C GLU A 90 3.32 -4.77 9.80
N LYS A 91 3.56 -5.80 8.98
CA LYS A 91 4.92 -6.22 8.60
C LYS A 91 5.69 -5.08 7.93
N PHE A 92 5.06 -4.35 7.00
CA PHE A 92 5.72 -3.23 6.33
C PHE A 92 6.03 -2.09 7.29
N ARG A 93 5.08 -1.74 8.18
CA ARG A 93 5.28 -0.73 9.21
C ARG A 93 6.50 -1.06 10.09
N LEU A 94 6.55 -2.30 10.61
CA LEU A 94 7.68 -2.78 11.43
C LEU A 94 9.01 -2.79 10.66
N LEU A 95 8.99 -3.07 9.35
CA LEU A 95 10.18 -3.01 8.50
C LEU A 95 10.69 -1.56 8.38
N CYS A 96 9.79 -0.59 8.15
CA CYS A 96 10.15 0.82 8.13
C CYS A 96 10.75 1.27 9.48
N GLU A 97 10.15 0.89 10.60
CA GLU A 97 10.64 1.22 11.94
C GLU A 97 12.02 0.62 12.21
N LYS A 98 12.21 -0.67 11.89
CA LYS A 98 13.50 -1.36 12.03
C LYS A 98 14.63 -0.65 11.30
N HIS A 99 14.34 -0.08 10.13
CA HIS A 99 15.30 0.64 9.30
C HIS A 99 15.32 2.16 9.55
N ASN A 100 14.58 2.65 10.56
CA ASN A 100 14.42 4.07 10.89
C ASN A 100 14.02 4.93 9.67
N LEU A 101 13.15 4.38 8.81
CA LEU A 101 12.63 5.10 7.65
C LEU A 101 11.53 6.06 8.10
N GLY A 102 11.74 7.36 7.88
CA GLY A 102 10.78 8.42 8.18
C GLY A 102 10.03 8.91 6.95
N GLY A 103 9.21 9.95 7.13
CA GLY A 103 8.42 10.56 6.04
C GLY A 103 7.16 9.78 5.64
N LEU A 104 6.79 8.78 6.44
CA LEU A 104 5.56 8.01 6.29
C LEU A 104 4.62 8.31 7.46
N LYS A 105 3.33 8.45 7.17
CA LYS A 105 2.24 8.43 8.14
C LYS A 105 1.38 7.20 7.82
N PHE A 106 1.07 6.40 8.82
CA PHE A 106 0.22 5.22 8.68
C PHE A 106 -1.12 5.51 9.34
N GLU A 107 -2.17 5.59 8.53
CA GLU A 107 -3.54 5.74 9.02
C GLU A 107 -4.16 4.39 9.34
N THR A 108 -4.93 4.33 10.42
CA THR A 108 -5.77 3.17 10.73
C THR A 108 -7.16 3.28 10.14
N ASP A 109 -7.63 4.50 9.86
CA ASP A 109 -8.80 4.68 8.99
C ASP A 109 -8.35 4.47 7.55
N LEU A 110 -8.87 3.42 6.92
CA LEU A 110 -8.49 3.04 5.56
C LEU A 110 -9.14 3.92 4.49
N LEU A 111 -10.11 4.75 4.85
CA LEU A 111 -10.84 5.62 3.93
C LEU A 111 -10.56 7.11 4.16
N ASP A 112 -10.03 7.49 5.33
CA ASP A 112 -9.60 8.86 5.61
C ASP A 112 -8.07 8.99 5.63
N ILE A 113 -7.53 9.71 4.66
CA ILE A 113 -6.08 9.93 4.48
C ILE A 113 -5.63 11.34 4.87
N PHE A 114 -6.52 12.16 5.46
CA PHE A 114 -6.26 13.59 5.72
C PHE A 114 -6.47 14.03 7.17
N GLU A 115 -6.77 13.11 8.10
CA GLU A 115 -6.77 13.44 9.55
C GLU A 115 -5.38 13.81 10.09
#